data_AF-A0A965Q056-F1
#
_entry.id   AF-A0A965Q056-F1
#
_cell.length_a   1.000
_cell.length_b   1.000
_cell.length_c   1.000
_cell.angle_alpha   90.00
_cell.angle_beta   90.00
_cell.angle_gamma   90.00
#
_symmetry.space_group_name_H-M   'P 1'
#
loop_
_entity.id
_entity.type
_entity.pdbx_description
1 polymer ?
#
loop_
_entity_poly.entity_id
_entity_poly.type
_entity_poly.pdbx_seq_one_letter_code
_entity_poly.pdbx_strand_id
1 'polypeptide(L)'
;RSLELRGDGGFFRWQRTGSQFGGHVVEEDGRCQWVSAHEVQAMAYDTIIPGYDTQATNTLRLWSAKATHEMDLGAFNRGNYFAAVESKNHSENVSRVLYPDDSTPAGRELRLHQEYFFVSASVQDLLRRYHQTHDDFSQLPAKVSIHLNDTHPVLAIPELMRLLLDEHALPWDQAWALCQGVFSYTNHTLMHEALETWPVDMLGRILPRHLQIIFDINARFLGDLSTQGAAPDLLRRVSLVDEQGERRVRMAYLAVVASHSVNGVSALHSALMQQSIFAEFAQLWPARFNNKTNGITPRRWLAQANPALAGVLDKYIGTGWRRDLTQLGGLAPLAHQPALIKALQDAKRANKQRLADWIQTHMGLAVPVHAMFDIQVKRIHEYKRQLLNVLHVIARYQRILR
;
A
#
# COMPACT_ATOMS: atom_id res chain seq x y z
N ARG A 1 -7.37 -39.09 6.69
CA ARG A 1 -7.12 -39.20 8.14
C ARG A 1 -7.44 -37.84 8.74
N SER A 2 -8.63 -37.76 9.31
CA SER A 2 -9.18 -36.64 10.05
C SER A 2 -8.27 -36.29 11.24
N LEU A 3 -7.92 -35.02 11.37
CA LEU A 3 -7.35 -34.47 12.60
C LEU A 3 -8.51 -33.81 13.35
N GLU A 4 -8.99 -34.52 14.36
CA GLU A 4 -9.86 -33.99 15.42
C GLU A 4 -9.11 -32.85 16.13
N LEU A 5 -9.65 -31.64 16.04
CA LEU A 5 -9.32 -30.56 16.95
C LEU A 5 -10.10 -30.80 18.25
N ARG A 6 -9.47 -31.49 19.21
CA ARG A 6 -9.93 -31.49 20.59
C ARG A 6 -9.62 -30.12 21.19
N GLY A 7 -10.65 -29.50 21.74
CA GLY A 7 -10.55 -28.23 22.43
C GLY A 7 -9.76 -28.35 23.71
N ASP A 8 -8.89 -27.36 23.93
CA ASP A 8 -8.72 -26.73 25.22
C ASP A 8 -8.92 -25.23 25.01
N GLY A 9 -9.79 -24.64 25.83
CA GLY A 9 -10.19 -23.23 25.79
C GLY A 9 -9.07 -22.29 26.19
N GLY A 10 -8.05 -22.18 25.33
CA GLY A 10 -7.10 -21.09 25.36
C GLY A 10 -7.79 -19.82 24.89
N PHE A 11 -8.15 -18.96 25.83
CA PHE A 11 -8.55 -17.58 25.55
C PHE A 11 -7.54 -16.96 24.58
N PHE A 12 -7.96 -16.75 23.33
CA PHE A 12 -7.34 -15.74 22.48
C PHE A 12 -7.56 -14.41 23.19
N ARG A 13 -6.55 -13.94 23.92
CA ARG A 13 -6.57 -12.60 24.49
C ARG A 13 -6.57 -11.66 23.30
N TRP A 14 -7.73 -11.14 22.92
CA TRP A 14 -7.87 -10.09 21.91
C TRP A 14 -6.91 -8.95 22.29
N GLN A 15 -5.83 -8.79 21.53
CA GLN A 15 -4.81 -7.79 21.81
C GLN A 15 -5.32 -6.45 21.27
N ARG A 16 -5.68 -5.55 22.20
CA ARG A 16 -6.19 -4.21 21.89
C ARG A 16 -5.02 -3.31 21.51
N THR A 17 -4.82 -3.07 20.22
CA THR A 17 -4.12 -1.87 19.74
C THR A 17 -5.18 -0.81 19.45
N GLY A 18 -4.99 0.40 19.99
CA GLY A 18 -5.92 1.52 19.83
C GLY A 18 -5.34 2.57 18.90
N SER A 19 -6.13 3.07 17.95
CA SER A 19 -5.80 4.26 17.18
C SER A 19 -6.58 5.45 17.71
N GLN A 20 -5.91 6.58 17.86
CA GLN A 20 -6.47 7.81 18.41
C GLN A 20 -6.80 8.80 17.29
N PHE A 21 -7.88 9.58 17.44
CA PHE A 21 -8.26 10.62 16.48
C PHE A 21 -8.75 11.89 17.19
N GLY A 22 -8.42 13.06 16.65
CA GLY A 22 -8.81 14.35 17.20
C GLY A 22 -8.01 14.74 18.45
N GLY A 23 -8.68 15.30 19.45
CA GLY A 23 -8.02 15.74 20.69
C GLY A 23 -7.12 16.94 20.49
N HIS A 24 -6.16 17.11 21.41
CA HIS A 24 -5.17 18.20 21.38
C HIS A 24 -3.87 17.77 22.05
N VAL A 25 -2.80 18.53 21.82
CA VAL A 25 -1.49 18.30 22.44
C VAL A 25 -1.35 19.21 23.65
N VAL A 26 -0.94 18.63 24.78
CA VAL A 26 -0.55 19.35 25.99
C VAL A 26 0.96 19.17 26.18
N GLU A 27 1.66 20.24 26.52
CA GLU A 27 3.09 20.19 26.83
C GLU A 27 3.27 20.36 28.34
N GLU A 28 3.84 19.34 28.98
CA GLU A 28 4.16 19.32 30.41
C GLU A 28 5.61 18.88 30.60
N ASP A 29 6.39 19.66 31.34
CA ASP A 29 7.81 19.38 31.64
C ASP A 29 8.68 19.06 30.40
N GLY A 30 8.41 19.75 29.27
CA GLY A 30 9.11 19.55 28.00
C GLY A 30 8.75 18.24 27.28
N ARG A 31 7.68 17.57 27.70
CA ARG A 31 7.09 16.40 27.03
C ARG A 31 5.75 16.76 26.42
N CYS A 32 5.54 16.36 25.17
CA CYS A 32 4.25 16.47 24.50
C CYS A 32 3.41 15.23 24.81
N GLN A 33 2.15 15.44 25.21
CA GLN A 33 1.16 14.39 25.38
C GLN A 33 -0.03 14.65 24.48
N TRP A 34 -0.46 13.63 23.73
CA TRP A 34 -1.69 13.70 22.95
C TRP A 34 -2.86 13.21 23.79
N VAL A 35 -3.80 14.11 24.08
CA VAL A 35 -4.90 13.87 25.03
C VAL A 35 -6.27 14.15 24.41
N SER A 36 -7.32 13.62 25.04
CA SER A 36 -8.72 13.80 24.63
C SER A 36 -9.04 13.31 23.22
N ALA A 37 -8.31 12.31 22.74
CA ALA A 37 -8.54 11.69 21.44
C ALA A 37 -9.61 10.58 21.51
N HIS A 38 -10.38 10.44 20.43
CA HIS A 38 -11.32 9.33 20.26
C HIS A 38 -10.56 8.06 19.89
N GLU A 39 -10.80 6.97 20.62
CA GLU A 39 -10.11 5.70 20.40
C GLU A 39 -10.93 4.74 19.53
N VAL A 40 -10.28 4.14 18.54
CA VAL A 40 -10.81 3.05 17.72
C VAL A 40 -9.94 1.82 17.92
N GLN A 41 -10.55 0.66 18.22
CA GLN A 41 -9.80 -0.57 18.40
C GLN A 41 -9.46 -1.21 17.06
N ALA A 42 -8.22 -1.68 16.91
CA ALA A 42 -7.77 -2.43 15.75
C ALA A 42 -7.71 -3.93 16.06
N MET A 43 -8.51 -4.70 15.34
CA MET A 43 -8.59 -6.15 15.48
C MET A 43 -7.81 -6.83 14.35
N ALA A 44 -6.81 -7.64 14.69
CA ALA A 44 -5.97 -8.35 13.74
C ALA A 44 -6.66 -9.61 13.19
N TYR A 45 -6.61 -9.78 11.87
CA TYR A 45 -7.01 -10.99 11.15
C TYR A 45 -5.85 -11.48 10.28
N ASP A 46 -5.33 -12.66 10.61
CA ASP A 46 -4.18 -13.23 9.90
C ASP A 46 -4.62 -14.19 8.80
N THR A 47 -4.16 -13.92 7.58
CA THR A 47 -4.26 -14.83 6.44
C THR A 47 -2.90 -15.42 6.15
N ILE A 48 -2.81 -16.75 6.18
CA ILE A 48 -1.55 -17.45 5.89
C ILE A 48 -1.26 -17.40 4.38
N ILE A 49 -0.04 -16.99 4.04
CA ILE A 49 0.47 -16.90 2.67
C ILE A 49 1.56 -17.98 2.50
N PRO A 50 1.22 -19.16 1.95
CA PRO A 50 2.17 -20.25 1.79
C PRO A 50 3.16 -19.99 0.65
N GLY A 51 4.43 -20.30 0.90
CA GLY A 51 5.45 -20.37 -0.14
C GLY A 51 5.23 -21.57 -1.06
N TYR A 52 5.72 -21.48 -2.30
CA TYR A 52 5.69 -22.61 -3.22
C TYR A 52 6.80 -23.59 -2.89
N ASP A 53 6.44 -24.84 -2.62
CA ASP A 53 7.38 -25.95 -2.39
C ASP A 53 8.40 -25.65 -1.27
N THR A 54 7.90 -25.15 -0.15
CA THR A 54 8.68 -24.84 1.05
C THR A 54 7.80 -24.92 2.30
N GLN A 55 8.42 -25.09 3.46
CA GLN A 55 7.74 -24.97 4.76
C GLN A 55 7.54 -23.49 5.17
N ALA A 56 8.22 -22.56 4.51
CA ALA A 56 8.08 -21.14 4.80
C ALA A 56 6.64 -20.66 4.52
N THR A 57 6.02 -20.10 5.55
CA THR A 57 4.69 -19.50 5.49
C THR A 57 4.77 -18.10 6.08
N ASN A 58 4.33 -17.12 5.30
CA ASN A 58 4.24 -15.74 5.76
C ASN A 58 2.79 -15.41 6.15
N THR A 59 2.61 -14.25 6.79
CA THR A 59 1.29 -13.79 7.23
C THR A 59 0.94 -12.48 6.53
N LEU A 60 -0.26 -12.43 5.95
CA LEU A 60 -0.93 -11.17 5.60
C LEU A 60 -1.87 -10.83 6.75
N ARG A 61 -1.50 -9.82 7.54
CA ARG A 61 -2.34 -9.29 8.62
C ARG A 61 -3.25 -8.19 8.10
N LEU A 62 -4.54 -8.31 8.38
CA LEU A 62 -5.57 -7.33 8.05
C LEU A 62 -6.14 -6.74 9.34
N TRP A 63 -6.43 -5.45 9.34
CA TRP A 63 -6.98 -4.74 10.50
C TRP A 63 -8.46 -4.42 10.28
N SER A 64 -9.29 -4.80 11.23
CA SER A 64 -10.71 -4.42 11.29
C SER A 64 -10.90 -3.42 12.42
N ALA A 65 -11.53 -2.29 12.12
CA ALA A 65 -11.90 -1.30 13.12
C ALA A 65 -13.10 -1.79 13.94
N LYS A 66 -12.97 -1.73 15.27
CA LYS A 66 -14.02 -2.07 16.23
C LYS A 66 -14.23 -0.91 17.19
N ALA A 67 -15.50 -0.65 17.50
CA ALA A 67 -15.85 0.33 18.51
C ALA A 67 -15.45 -0.17 19.90
N THR A 68 -14.96 0.73 20.76
CA THR A 68 -14.62 0.45 22.16
C THR A 68 -15.86 0.08 22.99
N HIS A 69 -17.02 0.64 22.64
CA HIS A 69 -18.32 0.36 23.24
C HIS A 69 -19.34 0.03 22.15
N GLU A 70 -20.12 -1.04 22.35
CA GLU A 70 -21.10 -1.49 21.35
C GLU A 70 -22.34 -0.58 21.26
N MET A 71 -22.66 0.16 22.33
CA MET A 71 -23.83 1.05 22.41
C MET A 71 -23.70 2.06 23.55
N ASP A 72 -24.06 3.33 23.31
CA ASP A 72 -24.25 4.31 24.39
C ASP A 72 -25.60 4.04 25.09
N LEU A 73 -25.54 3.38 26.25
CA LEU A 73 -26.71 3.06 27.06
C LEU A 73 -27.45 4.31 27.56
N GLY A 74 -26.75 5.42 27.76
CA GLY A 74 -27.36 6.69 28.17
C GLY A 74 -28.20 7.29 27.05
N ALA A 75 -27.68 7.32 25.82
CA ALA A 75 -28.44 7.76 24.65
C ALA A 75 -29.63 6.82 24.36
N PHE A 76 -29.42 5.51 24.52
CA PHE A 76 -30.46 4.49 24.36
C PHE A 76 -31.60 4.67 25.38
N ASN A 77 -31.28 4.85 26.66
CA ASN A 77 -32.26 5.05 27.73
C ASN A 77 -33.02 6.38 27.61
N ARG A 78 -32.47 7.37 26.88
CA ARG A 78 -33.15 8.62 26.53
C ARG A 78 -34.00 8.51 25.25
N GLY A 79 -34.13 7.32 24.66
CA GLY A 79 -34.90 7.09 23.44
C GLY A 79 -34.22 7.55 22.14
N ASN A 80 -32.95 7.96 22.19
CA ASN A 80 -32.18 8.37 21.02
C ASN A 80 -31.37 7.19 20.47
N TYR A 81 -32.07 6.23 19.85
CA TYR A 81 -31.49 4.99 19.34
C TYR A 81 -30.45 5.21 18.22
N PHE A 82 -30.61 6.23 17.39
CA PHE A 82 -29.65 6.56 16.34
C PHE A 82 -28.32 7.05 16.91
N ALA A 83 -28.34 8.00 17.84
CA ALA A 83 -27.12 8.46 18.52
C ALA A 83 -26.48 7.34 19.34
N ALA A 84 -27.28 6.42 19.91
CA ALA A 84 -26.77 5.29 20.68
C ALA A 84 -25.84 4.35 19.90
N VAL A 85 -25.94 4.33 18.57
CA VAL A 85 -25.13 3.49 17.67
C VAL A 85 -24.24 4.30 16.71
N GLU A 86 -24.30 5.63 16.76
CA GLU A 86 -23.60 6.53 15.84
C GLU A 86 -22.08 6.43 15.99
N SER A 87 -21.58 6.48 17.22
CA SER A 87 -20.14 6.32 17.52
C SER A 87 -19.61 4.99 17.00
N LYS A 88 -20.38 3.90 17.16
CA LYS A 88 -20.04 2.58 16.61
C LYS A 88 -19.93 2.60 15.08
N ASN A 89 -20.92 3.17 14.41
CA ASN A 89 -20.93 3.24 12.95
C ASN A 89 -19.74 4.07 12.43
N HIS A 90 -19.43 5.19 13.07
CA HIS A 90 -18.28 6.02 12.69
C HIS A 90 -16.95 5.25 12.82
N SER A 91 -16.72 4.57 13.96
CA SER A 91 -15.51 3.76 14.17
C SER A 91 -15.39 2.61 13.19
N GLU A 92 -16.49 1.87 12.92
CA GLU A 92 -16.44 0.72 12.02
C GLU A 92 -16.30 1.13 10.54
N ASN A 93 -16.84 2.30 10.15
CA ASN A 93 -16.77 2.81 8.78
C ASN A 93 -15.33 2.92 8.26
N VAL A 94 -14.34 3.11 9.15
CA VAL A 94 -12.91 3.16 8.83
C VAL A 94 -12.44 1.92 8.06
N SER A 95 -12.98 0.73 8.35
CA SER A 95 -12.58 -0.51 7.65
C SER A 95 -13.65 -1.10 6.72
N ARG A 96 -14.72 -0.36 6.40
CA ARG A 96 -15.87 -0.91 5.63
C ARG A 96 -15.67 -0.94 4.12
N VAL A 97 -15.09 0.11 3.52
CA VAL A 97 -14.98 0.24 2.06
C VAL A 97 -13.56 0.66 1.68
N LEU A 98 -13.06 0.10 0.58
CA LEU A 98 -11.76 0.45 0.01
C LEU A 98 -11.89 1.72 -0.86
N TYR A 99 -11.04 2.71 -0.62
CA TYR A 99 -11.01 4.00 -1.34
C TYR A 99 -12.39 4.68 -1.38
N PRO A 100 -12.88 5.22 -0.24
CA PRO A 100 -14.08 6.04 -0.25
C PRO A 100 -13.89 7.24 -1.19
N ASP A 101 -14.99 7.68 -1.81
CA ASP A 101 -15.00 8.87 -2.65
C ASP A 101 -14.52 10.09 -1.84
N ASP A 102 -13.40 10.68 -2.24
CA ASP A 102 -12.73 11.80 -1.60
C ASP A 102 -12.99 13.15 -2.28
N SER A 103 -13.97 13.20 -3.19
CA SER A 103 -14.45 14.47 -3.75
C SER A 103 -15.04 15.39 -2.66
N THR A 104 -15.62 14.80 -1.61
CA THR A 104 -16.22 15.52 -0.47
C THR A 104 -15.25 15.68 0.70
N PRO A 105 -15.39 16.73 1.55
CA PRO A 105 -14.60 16.87 2.77
C PRO A 105 -14.70 15.65 3.70
N ALA A 106 -15.91 15.13 3.93
CA ALA A 106 -16.13 13.95 4.77
C ALA A 106 -15.43 12.69 4.23
N GLY A 107 -15.41 12.52 2.90
CA GLY A 107 -14.69 11.43 2.23
C GLY A 107 -13.19 11.53 2.40
N ARG A 108 -12.62 12.73 2.28
CA ARG A 108 -11.20 13.00 2.56
C ARG A 108 -10.82 12.70 4.00
N GLU A 109 -11.64 13.14 4.95
CA GLU A 109 -11.41 12.82 6.37
C GLU A 109 -11.45 11.32 6.59
N LEU A 110 -12.47 10.63 6.07
CA LEU A 110 -12.56 9.18 6.20
C LEU A 110 -11.30 8.50 5.64
N ARG A 111 -10.84 8.87 4.44
CA ARG A 111 -9.61 8.34 3.85
C ARG A 111 -8.40 8.53 4.77
N LEU A 112 -8.20 9.74 5.33
CA LEU A 112 -7.13 10.00 6.30
C LEU A 112 -7.27 9.13 7.55
N HIS A 113 -8.49 8.89 8.04
CA HIS A 113 -8.73 7.99 9.15
C HIS A 113 -8.35 6.54 8.81
N GLN A 114 -8.66 6.06 7.59
CA GLN A 114 -8.29 4.72 7.15
C GLN A 114 -6.77 4.54 7.10
N GLU A 115 -6.07 5.51 6.52
CA GLU A 115 -4.62 5.51 6.40
C GLU A 115 -3.96 5.53 7.77
N TYR A 116 -4.38 6.45 8.66
CA TYR A 116 -3.83 6.52 10.00
C TYR A 116 -4.13 5.27 10.84
N PHE A 117 -5.37 4.77 10.81
CA PHE A 117 -5.76 3.54 11.51
C PHE A 117 -4.88 2.36 11.10
N PHE A 118 -4.68 2.19 9.78
CA PHE A 118 -3.85 1.12 9.25
C PHE A 118 -2.40 1.23 9.74
N VAL A 119 -1.79 2.42 9.66
CA VAL A 119 -0.38 2.59 10.04
C VAL A 119 -0.18 2.50 11.55
N SER A 120 -1.06 3.10 12.35
CA SER A 120 -0.93 3.10 13.81
C SER A 120 -1.04 1.68 14.36
N ALA A 121 -2.07 0.92 13.95
CA ALA A 121 -2.21 -0.47 14.35
C ALA A 121 -1.00 -1.33 13.95
N SER A 122 -0.48 -1.11 12.73
CA SER A 122 0.65 -1.88 12.19
C SER A 122 1.98 -1.57 12.88
N VAL A 123 2.26 -0.29 13.14
CA VAL A 123 3.50 0.15 13.80
C VAL A 123 3.50 -0.28 15.27
N GLN A 124 2.38 -0.13 15.99
CA GLN A 124 2.26 -0.59 17.37
C GLN A 124 2.47 -2.11 17.47
N ASP A 125 1.83 -2.91 16.59
CA ASP A 125 2.05 -4.37 16.57
C ASP A 125 3.50 -4.75 16.26
N LEU A 126 4.14 -4.01 15.35
CA LEU A 126 5.54 -4.20 15.00
C LEU A 126 6.46 -3.94 16.21
N LEU A 127 6.31 -2.80 16.88
CA LEU A 127 7.15 -2.47 18.05
C LEU A 127 6.91 -3.44 19.20
N ARG A 128 5.65 -3.84 19.41
CA ARG A 128 5.29 -4.90 20.37
C ARG A 128 6.02 -6.21 20.06
N ARG A 129 6.01 -6.68 18.81
CA ARG A 129 6.73 -7.90 18.40
C ARG A 129 8.25 -7.76 18.57
N TYR A 130 8.78 -6.58 18.26
CA TYR A 130 10.19 -6.29 18.44
C TYR A 130 10.60 -6.39 19.92
N HIS A 131 9.86 -5.73 20.82
CA HIS A 131 10.07 -5.76 22.28
C HIS A 131 9.94 -7.14 22.92
N GLN A 132 9.21 -8.08 22.32
CA GLN A 132 9.15 -9.45 22.82
C GLN A 132 10.51 -10.17 22.76
N THR A 133 11.46 -9.63 21.99
CA THR A 133 12.75 -10.26 21.73
C THR A 133 13.95 -9.32 21.85
N HIS A 134 13.73 -8.04 22.18
CA HIS A 134 14.78 -7.01 22.29
C HIS A 134 14.47 -6.04 23.44
N ASP A 135 15.50 -5.65 24.19
CA ASP A 135 15.37 -4.78 25.37
C ASP A 135 15.34 -3.28 25.01
N ASP A 136 15.97 -2.88 23.90
CA ASP A 136 16.05 -1.50 23.43
C ASP A 136 15.88 -1.40 21.90
N PHE A 137 15.84 -0.18 21.37
CA PHE A 137 15.66 0.10 19.93
C PHE A 137 16.95 0.25 19.13
N SER A 138 18.13 0.07 19.74
CA SER A 138 19.41 0.32 19.06
C SER A 138 19.59 -0.53 17.80
N GLN A 139 18.97 -1.72 17.77
CA GLN A 139 19.02 -2.66 16.66
C GLN A 139 17.80 -2.60 15.74
N LEU A 140 16.90 -1.62 15.90
CA LEU A 140 15.64 -1.59 15.17
C LEU A 140 15.85 -1.62 13.64
N PRO A 141 16.74 -0.79 13.03
CA PRO A 141 16.98 -0.82 11.58
C PRO A 141 17.59 -2.13 11.06
N ALA A 142 18.27 -2.89 11.92
CA ALA A 142 18.90 -4.16 11.54
C ALA A 142 17.91 -5.35 11.57
N LYS A 143 16.76 -5.19 12.24
CA LYS A 143 15.77 -6.25 12.46
C LYS A 143 14.42 -5.94 11.80
N VAL A 144 14.16 -4.67 11.54
CA VAL A 144 12.90 -4.17 11.01
C VAL A 144 13.14 -3.38 9.74
N SER A 145 12.32 -3.64 8.73
CA SER A 145 12.18 -2.79 7.55
C SER A 145 10.70 -2.56 7.29
N ILE A 146 10.31 -1.29 7.07
CA ILE A 146 8.95 -0.89 6.74
C ILE A 146 8.98 -0.29 5.34
N HIS A 147 8.27 -0.94 4.42
CA HIS A 147 8.23 -0.53 3.02
C HIS A 147 6.92 0.19 2.71
N LEU A 148 7.01 1.48 2.41
CA LEU A 148 5.90 2.35 2.05
C LEU A 148 5.54 2.14 0.58
N ASN A 149 4.37 1.54 0.35
CA ASN A 149 3.83 1.31 -1.00
C ASN A 149 2.93 2.47 -1.42
N ASP A 150 3.47 3.37 -2.25
CA ASP A 150 2.88 4.67 -2.54
C ASP A 150 2.77 5.56 -1.28
N THR A 151 2.00 6.64 -1.37
CA THR A 151 1.89 7.67 -0.31
C THR A 151 0.93 7.33 0.83
N HIS A 152 -0.03 6.41 0.63
CA HIS A 152 -1.05 6.08 1.62
C HIS A 152 -0.52 5.71 3.03
N PRO A 153 0.58 4.92 3.19
CA PRO A 153 1.08 4.56 4.52
C PRO A 153 2.11 5.55 5.08
N VAL A 154 2.30 6.74 4.47
CA VAL A 154 3.36 7.69 4.87
C VAL A 154 3.19 8.20 6.31
N LEU A 155 1.97 8.22 6.84
CA LEU A 155 1.71 8.54 8.24
C LEU A 155 2.38 7.57 9.23
N ALA A 156 2.88 6.41 8.77
CA ALA A 156 3.71 5.53 9.59
C ALA A 156 4.99 6.23 10.07
N ILE A 157 5.52 7.19 9.31
CA ILE A 157 6.72 7.96 9.67
C ILE A 157 6.47 8.80 10.94
N PRO A 158 5.52 9.77 10.95
CA PRO A 158 5.25 10.56 12.14
C PRO A 158 4.66 9.71 13.27
N GLU A 159 3.97 8.60 12.99
CA GLU A 159 3.50 7.70 14.05
C GLU A 159 4.64 6.93 14.73
N LEU A 160 5.62 6.41 13.99
CA LEU A 160 6.79 5.79 14.58
C LEU A 160 7.56 6.82 15.42
N MET A 161 7.76 8.03 14.90
CA MET A 161 8.37 9.13 15.65
C MET A 161 7.59 9.41 16.93
N ARG A 162 6.26 9.54 16.86
CA ARG A 162 5.40 9.77 18.04
C ARG A 162 5.60 8.70 19.10
N LEU A 163 5.55 7.42 18.72
CA LEU A 163 5.74 6.30 19.65
C LEU A 163 7.13 6.34 20.31
N LEU A 164 8.18 6.55 19.52
CA LEU A 164 9.55 6.60 20.01
C LEU A 164 9.80 7.80 20.95
N LEU A 165 9.26 8.97 20.62
CA LEU A 165 9.42 10.20 21.40
C LEU A 165 8.53 10.22 22.64
N ASP A 166 7.23 10.02 22.45
CA ASP A 166 6.22 10.32 23.48
C ASP A 166 6.03 9.13 24.42
N GLU A 167 6.05 7.89 23.91
CA GLU A 167 5.82 6.68 24.72
C GLU A 167 7.12 6.05 25.22
N HIS A 168 8.18 6.08 24.40
CA HIS A 168 9.48 5.50 24.76
C HIS A 168 10.53 6.55 25.19
N ALA A 169 10.18 7.83 25.19
CA ALA A 169 11.03 8.92 25.68
C ALA A 169 12.43 8.99 25.04
N LEU A 170 12.57 8.57 23.77
CA LEU A 170 13.85 8.69 23.07
C LEU A 170 14.14 10.15 22.68
N PRO A 171 15.41 10.58 22.68
CA PRO A 171 15.82 11.84 22.10
C PRO A 171 15.48 11.92 20.61
N TRP A 172 15.17 13.12 20.12
CA TRP A 172 14.78 13.36 18.72
C TRP A 172 15.76 12.78 17.71
N ASP A 173 17.04 13.10 17.83
CA ASP A 173 18.04 12.69 16.84
C ASP A 173 18.21 11.17 16.79
N GLN A 174 18.06 10.50 17.94
CA GLN A 174 18.06 9.04 18.02
C GLN A 174 16.80 8.46 17.35
N ALA A 175 15.61 8.96 17.70
CA ALA A 175 14.36 8.49 17.11
C ALA A 175 14.33 8.70 15.59
N TRP A 176 14.82 9.85 15.12
CA TRP A 176 14.87 10.19 13.70
C TRP A 176 15.86 9.31 12.94
N ALA A 177 17.04 9.03 13.49
CA ALA A 177 18.01 8.10 12.89
C ALA A 177 17.44 6.69 12.76
N LEU A 178 16.72 6.20 13.79
CA LEU A 178 16.03 4.91 13.75
C LEU A 178 14.94 4.90 12.67
N CYS A 179 14.13 5.97 12.60
CA CYS A 179 13.09 6.17 11.60
C CYS A 179 13.67 6.10 10.18
N GLN A 180 14.73 6.87 9.89
CA GLN A 180 15.38 6.83 8.58
C GLN A 180 15.98 5.46 8.24
N GLY A 181 16.48 4.73 9.25
CA GLY A 181 17.02 3.39 9.08
C GLY A 181 15.97 2.32 8.73
N VAL A 182 14.70 2.48 9.12
CA VAL A 182 13.67 1.45 8.90
C VAL A 182 12.85 1.66 7.62
N PHE A 183 12.66 2.91 7.17
CA PHE A 183 11.72 3.21 6.08
C PHE A 183 12.36 3.17 4.68
N SER A 184 11.67 2.52 3.75
CA SER A 184 11.89 2.60 2.30
C SER A 184 10.59 2.96 1.59
N TYR A 185 10.67 3.64 0.44
CA TYR A 185 9.50 4.15 -0.28
C TYR A 185 9.49 3.73 -1.76
N THR A 186 8.36 3.21 -2.23
CA THR A 186 8.10 2.99 -3.66
C THR A 186 7.04 3.93 -4.18
N ASN A 187 7.38 4.69 -5.22
CA ASN A 187 6.45 5.51 -5.97
C ASN A 187 5.88 4.76 -7.19
N HIS A 188 4.57 4.84 -7.39
CA HIS A 188 3.84 4.17 -8.48
C HIS A 188 3.24 5.14 -9.52
N THR A 189 3.43 6.45 -9.36
CA THR A 189 2.82 7.47 -10.22
C THR A 189 3.74 8.67 -10.46
N LEU A 190 3.74 9.14 -11.70
CA LEU A 190 4.42 10.38 -12.14
C LEU A 190 3.44 11.57 -12.27
N MET A 191 2.14 11.34 -12.07
CA MET A 191 1.11 12.38 -12.11
C MET A 191 1.19 13.18 -10.81
N HIS A 192 1.49 14.48 -10.92
CA HIS A 192 1.64 15.35 -9.75
C HIS A 192 0.33 15.44 -8.97
N GLU A 193 -0.79 15.48 -9.69
CA GLU A 193 -2.15 15.47 -9.16
C GLU A 193 -2.51 14.19 -8.40
N ALA A 194 -1.79 13.09 -8.64
CA ALA A 194 -1.98 11.82 -7.94
C ALA A 194 -1.06 11.67 -6.72
N LEU A 195 -0.09 12.58 -6.52
CA LEU A 195 0.72 12.60 -5.31
C LEU A 195 -0.10 13.20 -4.17
N GLU A 196 -0.32 12.40 -3.14
CA GLU A 196 -1.22 12.77 -2.06
C GLU A 196 -0.72 13.98 -1.29
N THR A 197 -1.65 14.90 -1.03
CA THR A 197 -1.44 16.05 -0.16
C THR A 197 -2.64 16.25 0.75
N TRP A 198 -2.39 16.65 1.99
CA TRP A 198 -3.43 16.86 3.00
C TRP A 198 -3.47 18.33 3.46
N PRO A 199 -4.67 18.96 3.56
CA PRO A 199 -4.78 20.28 4.17
C PRO A 199 -4.20 20.28 5.58
N VAL A 200 -3.39 21.30 5.88
CA VAL A 200 -2.76 21.46 7.20
C VAL A 200 -3.83 21.54 8.30
N ASP A 201 -4.93 22.26 8.06
CA ASP A 201 -6.04 22.39 9.01
C ASP A 201 -6.69 21.03 9.33
N MET A 202 -6.96 20.22 8.30
CA MET A 202 -7.51 18.88 8.47
C MET A 202 -6.59 17.98 9.30
N LEU A 203 -5.28 17.97 8.99
CA LEU A 203 -4.31 17.23 9.80
C LEU A 203 -4.22 17.74 11.23
N GLY A 204 -4.24 19.05 11.44
CA GLY A 204 -4.19 19.65 12.78
C GLY A 204 -5.40 19.28 13.63
N ARG A 205 -6.56 19.13 13.01
CA ARG A 205 -7.80 18.77 13.69
C ARG A 205 -7.93 17.27 13.97
N ILE A 206 -7.38 16.41 13.11
CA ILE A 206 -7.51 14.94 13.23
C ILE A 206 -6.28 14.30 13.89
N LEU A 207 -5.07 14.77 13.56
CA LEU A 207 -3.78 14.22 13.99
C LEU A 207 -2.84 15.36 14.46
N PRO A 208 -3.22 16.13 15.49
CA PRO A 208 -2.48 17.33 15.90
C PRO A 208 -1.02 17.04 16.24
N ARG A 209 -0.73 15.92 16.92
CA ARG A 209 0.63 15.54 17.29
C ARG A 209 1.48 15.16 16.08
N HIS A 210 0.92 14.45 15.11
CA HIS A 210 1.61 14.09 13.87
C HIS A 210 1.93 15.32 13.05
N LEU A 211 1.03 16.30 13.01
CA LEU A 211 1.30 17.57 12.32
C LEU A 211 2.49 18.31 12.94
N GLN A 212 2.58 18.37 14.28
CA GLN A 212 3.76 18.94 14.96
C GLN A 212 5.05 18.22 14.56
N ILE A 213 5.05 16.88 14.61
CA ILE A 213 6.21 16.08 14.21
C ILE A 213 6.59 16.33 12.74
N ILE A 214 5.61 16.44 11.84
CA ILE A 214 5.85 16.75 10.42
C ILE A 214 6.49 18.14 10.27
N PHE A 215 6.02 19.14 11.02
CA PHE A 215 6.63 20.47 11.03
C PHE A 215 8.04 20.46 11.59
N ASP A 216 8.30 19.70 12.66
CA ASP A 216 9.65 19.55 13.23
C ASP A 216 10.60 18.89 12.23
N ILE A 217 10.16 17.83 11.53
CA ILE A 217 10.92 17.19 10.45
C ILE A 217 11.22 18.23 9.36
N ASN A 218 10.22 19.00 8.92
CA ASN A 218 10.40 20.01 7.87
C ASN A 218 11.39 21.10 8.31
N ALA A 219 11.22 21.64 9.51
CA ALA A 219 12.06 22.72 10.03
C ALA A 219 13.53 22.29 10.15
N ARG A 220 13.78 21.09 10.68
CA ARG A 220 15.13 20.52 10.81
C ARG A 220 15.75 20.24 9.44
N PHE A 221 15.00 19.59 8.54
CA PHE A 221 15.46 19.32 7.18
C PHE A 221 15.86 20.60 6.42
N LEU A 222 15.01 21.63 6.46
CA LEU A 222 15.29 22.90 5.80
C LEU A 222 16.42 23.66 6.50
N GLY A 223 16.52 23.59 7.83
CA GLY A 223 17.61 24.16 8.61
C GLY A 223 18.97 23.54 8.28
N ASP A 224 19.04 22.22 8.15
CA ASP A 224 20.24 21.48 7.75
C ASP A 224 20.69 21.90 6.34
N LEU A 225 19.76 21.97 5.39
CA LEU A 225 20.05 22.44 4.04
C LEU A 225 20.50 23.91 4.01
N SER A 226 19.87 24.77 4.80
CA SER A 226 20.25 26.18 4.91
C SER A 226 21.67 26.33 5.47
N THR A 227 22.03 25.52 6.47
CA THR A 227 23.38 25.50 7.06
C THR A 227 24.43 25.01 6.07
N GLN A 228 24.04 24.13 5.13
CA GLN A 228 24.87 23.66 4.02
C GLN A 228 24.95 24.67 2.85
N GLY A 229 24.29 25.83 2.96
CA GLY A 229 24.35 26.89 1.94
C GLY A 229 23.33 26.74 0.81
N ALA A 230 22.26 25.96 1.00
CA ALA A 230 21.17 25.87 0.02
C ALA A 230 20.49 27.23 -0.21
N ALA A 231 20.24 27.56 -1.48
CA ALA A 231 19.53 28.77 -1.85
C ALA A 231 18.07 28.76 -1.33
N PRO A 232 17.47 29.91 -0.96
CA PRO A 232 16.08 29.98 -0.48
C PRO A 232 15.06 29.36 -1.44
N ASP A 233 15.27 29.50 -2.75
CA ASP A 233 14.40 28.89 -3.76
C ASP A 233 14.41 27.36 -3.73
N LEU A 234 15.56 26.75 -3.42
CA LEU A 234 15.65 25.30 -3.27
C LEU A 234 14.85 24.86 -2.05
N LEU A 235 15.04 25.54 -0.90
CA LEU A 235 14.31 25.26 0.35
C LEU A 235 12.79 25.28 0.13
N ARG A 236 12.28 26.27 -0.60
CA ARG A 236 10.86 26.35 -0.95
C ARG A 236 10.39 25.19 -1.82
N ARG A 237 11.21 24.73 -2.78
CA ARG A 237 10.86 23.62 -3.67
C ARG A 237 10.85 22.27 -2.96
N VAL A 238 11.73 22.06 -1.98
CA VAL A 238 11.83 20.78 -1.25
C VAL A 238 11.03 20.73 0.05
N SER A 239 10.43 21.85 0.49
CA SER A 239 9.58 21.91 1.68
C SER A 239 8.49 20.84 1.67
N LEU A 240 8.29 20.20 2.83
CA LEU A 240 7.21 19.25 3.09
C LEU A 240 5.84 19.92 3.15
N VAL A 241 5.81 21.24 3.32
CA VAL A 241 4.59 22.04 3.34
C VAL A 241 4.54 22.90 2.10
N ASP A 242 3.46 22.75 1.33
CA ASP A 242 3.08 23.69 0.31
C ASP A 242 2.42 24.90 0.96
N GLU A 243 2.98 26.08 0.70
CA GLU A 243 2.49 27.36 1.18
C GLU A 243 1.73 28.13 0.07
N GLN A 244 1.58 27.54 -1.13
CA GLN A 244 0.84 28.16 -2.23
C GLN A 244 -0.67 27.87 -2.12
N GLY A 245 -1.45 28.90 -1.79
CA GLY A 245 -2.90 28.78 -1.64
C GLY A 245 -3.30 28.21 -0.28
N GLU A 246 -4.18 27.20 -0.26
CA GLU A 246 -4.43 26.44 0.96
C GLU A 246 -3.15 25.69 1.35
N ARG A 247 -2.72 25.82 2.61
CA ARG A 247 -1.51 25.14 3.10
C ARG A 247 -1.72 23.64 3.11
N ARG A 248 -0.81 22.86 2.51
CA ARG A 248 -0.93 21.40 2.40
C ARG A 248 0.37 20.68 2.70
N VAL A 249 0.30 19.53 3.37
CA VAL A 249 1.44 18.63 3.58
C VAL A 249 1.63 17.75 2.35
N ARG A 250 2.86 17.66 1.83
CA ARG A 250 3.25 16.86 0.66
C ARG A 250 3.75 15.48 1.09
N MET A 251 2.87 14.48 1.05
CA MET A 251 3.17 13.15 1.61
C MET A 251 4.31 12.45 0.88
N ALA A 252 4.38 12.60 -0.44
CA ALA A 252 5.47 12.06 -1.24
C ALA A 252 6.85 12.61 -0.81
N TYR A 253 6.91 13.87 -0.38
CA TYR A 253 8.18 14.51 0.01
C TYR A 253 8.58 14.04 1.41
N LEU A 254 7.60 13.91 2.32
CA LEU A 254 7.82 13.33 3.64
C LEU A 254 8.37 11.90 3.52
N ALA A 255 7.80 11.10 2.61
CA ALA A 255 8.29 9.75 2.32
C ALA A 255 9.76 9.74 1.87
N VAL A 256 10.13 10.65 0.95
CA VAL A 256 11.50 10.73 0.42
C VAL A 256 12.50 11.20 1.48
N VAL A 257 12.17 12.22 2.28
CA VAL A 257 13.04 12.76 3.34
C VAL A 257 13.29 11.72 4.44
N ALA A 258 12.25 10.96 4.81
CA ALA A 258 12.32 9.97 5.87
C ALA A 258 12.87 8.60 5.43
N SER A 259 12.99 8.31 4.13
CA SER A 259 13.41 6.98 3.65
C SER A 259 14.90 6.92 3.29
N HIS A 260 15.55 5.80 3.63
CA HIS A 260 16.93 5.52 3.21
C HIS A 260 17.01 4.99 1.77
N SER A 261 15.91 4.49 1.21
CA SER A 261 15.82 3.99 -0.17
C SER A 261 14.49 4.40 -0.81
N VAL A 262 14.56 4.96 -2.02
CA VAL A 262 13.41 5.38 -2.83
C VAL A 262 13.47 4.70 -4.19
N ASN A 263 12.41 4.03 -4.61
CA ASN A 263 12.41 3.33 -5.90
C ASN A 263 11.17 3.58 -6.77
N GLY A 264 11.38 3.57 -8.08
CA GLY A 264 10.31 3.43 -9.07
C GLY A 264 10.06 1.96 -9.44
N VAL A 265 9.06 1.74 -10.29
CA VAL A 265 8.51 0.42 -10.61
C VAL A 265 8.84 -0.08 -12.03
N SER A 266 9.60 0.71 -12.79
CA SER A 266 10.24 0.35 -14.05
C SER A 266 11.43 1.27 -14.32
N ALA A 267 12.35 0.86 -15.21
CA ALA A 267 13.53 1.66 -15.51
C ALA A 267 13.18 3.07 -16.01
N LEU A 268 12.25 3.18 -16.97
CA LEU A 268 11.78 4.47 -17.49
C LEU A 268 11.07 5.29 -16.40
N HIS A 269 10.20 4.65 -15.60
CA HIS A 269 9.52 5.34 -14.50
C HIS A 269 10.52 5.89 -13.48
N SER A 270 11.52 5.11 -13.09
CA SER A 270 12.54 5.51 -12.13
C SER A 270 13.43 6.64 -12.65
N ALA A 271 13.72 6.64 -13.95
CA ALA A 271 14.46 7.73 -14.59
C ALA A 271 13.63 9.03 -14.62
N LEU A 272 12.37 8.95 -15.06
CA LEU A 272 11.48 10.12 -15.11
C LEU A 272 11.24 10.69 -13.71
N MET A 273 11.07 9.83 -12.70
CA MET A 273 10.91 10.25 -11.30
C MET A 273 12.08 11.11 -10.80
N GLN A 274 13.31 10.73 -11.13
CA GLN A 274 14.54 11.49 -10.79
C GLN A 274 14.75 12.74 -11.65
N GLN A 275 14.08 12.85 -12.80
CA GLN A 275 14.17 14.00 -13.70
C GLN A 275 13.02 15.00 -13.52
N SER A 276 11.96 14.61 -12.81
CA SER A 276 10.74 15.41 -12.64
C SER A 276 10.35 15.53 -11.17
N ILE A 277 9.40 14.72 -10.69
CA ILE A 277 8.74 14.89 -9.38
C ILE A 277 9.68 14.90 -8.17
N PHE A 278 10.86 14.27 -8.26
CA PHE A 278 11.85 14.25 -7.18
C PHE A 278 13.24 14.71 -7.64
N ALA A 279 13.32 15.58 -8.65
CA ALA A 279 14.60 16.01 -9.22
C ALA A 279 15.55 16.63 -8.17
N GLU A 280 15.04 17.53 -7.34
CA GLU A 280 15.83 18.17 -6.27
C GLU A 280 16.31 17.14 -5.24
N PHE A 281 15.45 16.21 -4.83
CA PHE A 281 15.84 15.16 -3.87
C PHE A 281 16.86 14.18 -4.44
N ALA A 282 16.76 13.86 -5.73
CA ALA A 282 17.73 13.02 -6.42
C ALA A 282 19.10 13.71 -6.55
N GLN A 283 19.14 15.04 -6.62
CA GLN A 283 20.39 15.81 -6.55
C GLN A 283 20.98 15.82 -5.14
N LEU A 284 20.13 15.94 -4.10
CA LEU A 284 20.57 15.91 -2.70
C LEU A 284 21.09 14.53 -2.27
N TRP A 285 20.40 13.46 -2.68
CA TRP A 285 20.69 12.09 -2.24
C TRP A 285 20.65 11.07 -3.39
N PRO A 286 21.54 11.17 -4.40
CA PRO A 286 21.49 10.33 -5.60
C PRO A 286 21.56 8.83 -5.27
N ALA A 287 22.34 8.45 -4.25
CA ALA A 287 22.50 7.06 -3.84
C ALA A 287 21.23 6.40 -3.26
N ARG A 288 20.23 7.20 -2.84
CA ARG A 288 18.96 6.66 -2.30
C ARG A 288 18.01 6.21 -3.41
N PHE A 289 18.15 6.76 -4.62
CA PHE A 289 17.23 6.51 -5.73
C PHE A 289 17.63 5.26 -6.52
N ASN A 290 16.69 4.34 -6.70
CA ASN A 290 16.92 3.09 -7.43
C ASN A 290 15.69 2.59 -8.19
N ASN A 291 15.85 1.49 -8.91
CA ASN A 291 14.78 0.85 -9.67
C ASN A 291 14.48 -0.56 -9.13
N LYS A 292 13.19 -0.88 -9.03
CA LYS A 292 12.69 -2.24 -8.81
C LYS A 292 11.54 -2.50 -9.78
N THR A 293 11.87 -3.09 -10.92
CA THR A 293 10.87 -3.40 -11.95
C THR A 293 9.82 -4.36 -11.40
N ASN A 294 8.54 -4.01 -11.53
CA ASN A 294 7.44 -4.85 -11.06
C ASN A 294 7.49 -6.27 -11.66
N GLY A 295 7.04 -7.23 -10.86
CA GLY A 295 6.93 -8.64 -11.27
C GLY A 295 5.54 -9.21 -11.00
N ILE A 296 5.28 -10.37 -11.58
CA ILE A 296 4.12 -11.20 -11.29
C ILE A 296 4.57 -12.60 -10.87
N THR A 297 3.83 -13.24 -9.99
CA THR A 297 4.16 -14.60 -9.56
C THR A 297 3.79 -15.63 -10.63
N PRO A 298 4.73 -16.46 -11.12
CA PRO A 298 4.43 -17.51 -12.11
C PRO A 298 3.56 -18.64 -11.54
N ARG A 299 3.46 -18.76 -10.20
CA ARG A 299 2.62 -19.77 -9.56
C ARG A 299 1.15 -19.52 -9.85
N ARG A 300 0.66 -18.31 -9.56
CA ARG A 300 -0.75 -17.95 -9.82
C ARG A 300 -0.99 -17.68 -11.31
N TRP A 301 -0.16 -16.84 -11.92
CA TRP A 301 -0.42 -16.28 -13.25
C TRP A 301 -0.07 -17.20 -14.42
N LEU A 302 0.58 -18.34 -14.16
CA LEU A 302 0.92 -19.31 -15.20
C LEU A 302 0.58 -20.74 -14.77
N ALA A 303 1.13 -21.25 -13.66
CA ALA A 303 0.90 -22.63 -13.24
C ALA A 303 -0.57 -22.91 -12.88
N GLN A 304 -1.18 -22.06 -12.05
CA GLN A 304 -2.59 -22.21 -11.66
C GLN A 304 -3.55 -21.72 -12.74
N ALA A 305 -3.32 -20.53 -13.30
CA ALA A 305 -4.22 -19.92 -14.27
C ALA A 305 -4.25 -20.65 -15.62
N ASN A 306 -3.16 -21.33 -16.00
CA ASN A 306 -3.04 -21.97 -17.30
C ASN A 306 -2.41 -23.38 -17.20
N PRO A 307 -3.14 -24.36 -16.63
CA PRO A 307 -2.62 -25.72 -16.46
C PRO A 307 -2.23 -26.40 -17.78
N ALA A 308 -2.94 -26.10 -18.87
CA ALA A 308 -2.66 -26.64 -20.20
C ALA A 308 -1.28 -26.18 -20.70
N LEU A 309 -0.97 -24.89 -20.60
CA LEU A 309 0.36 -24.39 -20.96
C LEU A 309 1.42 -24.87 -19.95
N ALA A 310 1.10 -24.90 -18.66
CA ALA A 310 2.01 -25.40 -17.64
C ALA A 310 2.46 -26.84 -17.93
N GLY A 311 1.55 -27.72 -18.36
CA GLY A 311 1.89 -29.09 -18.77
C GLY A 311 2.81 -29.16 -20.00
N VAL A 312 2.65 -28.23 -20.96
CA VAL A 312 3.59 -28.11 -22.09
C VAL A 312 4.97 -27.69 -21.57
N LEU A 313 5.04 -26.68 -20.70
CA LEU A 313 6.31 -26.25 -20.11
C LEU A 313 6.99 -27.40 -19.36
N ASP A 314 6.24 -28.13 -18.55
CA ASP A 314 6.76 -29.26 -17.76
C ASP A 314 7.37 -30.34 -18.64
N LYS A 315 6.74 -30.63 -19.79
CA LYS A 315 7.25 -31.62 -20.76
C LYS A 315 8.58 -31.22 -21.39
N TYR A 316 8.76 -29.95 -21.71
CA TYR A 316 9.91 -29.50 -22.52
C TYR A 316 11.07 -28.97 -21.69
N ILE A 317 10.80 -28.37 -20.53
CA ILE A 317 11.82 -27.70 -19.70
C ILE A 317 11.76 -28.12 -18.22
N GLY A 318 10.94 -29.13 -17.87
CA GLY A 318 10.76 -29.59 -16.50
C GLY A 318 9.90 -28.65 -15.65
N THR A 319 9.77 -28.91 -14.35
CA THR A 319 8.86 -28.19 -13.44
C THR A 319 9.51 -27.02 -12.71
N GLY A 320 10.83 -26.88 -12.81
CA GLY A 320 11.65 -25.90 -12.07
C GLY A 320 11.30 -24.43 -12.33
N TRP A 321 10.71 -24.13 -13.49
CA TRP A 321 10.34 -22.77 -13.90
C TRP A 321 9.38 -22.06 -12.95
N ARG A 322 8.64 -22.80 -12.11
CA ARG A 322 7.74 -22.23 -11.09
C ARG A 322 8.52 -21.47 -10.01
N ARG A 323 9.74 -21.90 -9.72
CA ARG A 323 10.67 -21.24 -8.79
C ARG A 323 11.59 -20.26 -9.52
N ASP A 324 12.07 -20.63 -10.70
CA ASP A 324 13.01 -19.85 -11.49
C ASP A 324 12.49 -19.64 -12.92
N LEU A 325 11.84 -18.50 -13.14
CA LEU A 325 11.19 -18.20 -14.41
C LEU A 325 12.20 -18.00 -15.56
N THR A 326 13.49 -17.82 -15.27
CA THR A 326 14.53 -17.67 -16.31
C THR A 326 14.69 -18.93 -17.16
N GLN A 327 14.31 -20.10 -16.62
CA GLN A 327 14.31 -21.39 -17.32
C GLN A 327 13.39 -21.41 -18.56
N LEU A 328 12.43 -20.49 -18.67
CA LEU A 328 11.65 -20.32 -19.91
C LEU A 328 12.55 -20.03 -21.13
N GLY A 329 13.76 -19.48 -20.92
CA GLY A 329 14.76 -19.31 -21.98
C GLY A 329 15.15 -20.62 -22.67
N GLY A 330 15.02 -21.78 -21.99
CA GLY A 330 15.25 -23.10 -22.57
C GLY A 330 14.30 -23.48 -23.72
N LEU A 331 13.21 -22.73 -23.92
CA LEU A 331 12.32 -22.91 -25.07
C LEU A 331 12.85 -22.26 -26.35
N ALA A 332 13.75 -21.27 -26.26
CA ALA A 332 14.23 -20.52 -27.42
C ALA A 332 14.89 -21.41 -28.49
N PRO A 333 15.76 -22.39 -28.14
CA PRO A 333 16.31 -23.33 -29.12
C PRO A 333 15.25 -24.24 -29.77
N LEU A 334 14.08 -24.38 -29.14
CA LEU A 334 13.00 -25.26 -29.57
C LEU A 334 11.91 -24.51 -30.35
N ALA A 335 12.05 -23.19 -30.54
CA ALA A 335 10.99 -22.31 -31.04
C ALA A 335 10.43 -22.70 -32.43
N HIS A 336 11.25 -23.35 -33.26
CA HIS A 336 10.87 -23.81 -34.60
C HIS A 336 10.46 -25.29 -34.66
N GLN A 337 10.47 -26.01 -33.53
CA GLN A 337 10.07 -27.41 -33.52
C GLN A 337 8.55 -27.55 -33.75
N PRO A 338 8.11 -28.26 -34.80
CA PRO A 338 6.69 -28.38 -35.11
C PRO A 338 5.86 -28.96 -33.95
N ALA A 339 6.44 -29.91 -33.21
CA ALA A 339 5.80 -30.52 -32.05
C ALA A 339 5.53 -29.52 -30.91
N LEU A 340 6.48 -28.64 -30.61
CA LEU A 340 6.29 -27.61 -29.58
C LEU A 340 5.24 -26.58 -30.02
N ILE A 341 5.33 -26.11 -31.26
CA ILE A 341 4.36 -25.15 -31.83
C ILE A 341 2.95 -25.71 -31.76
N LYS A 342 2.75 -26.97 -32.17
CA LYS A 342 1.45 -27.65 -32.11
C LYS A 342 0.94 -27.76 -30.67
N ALA A 343 1.80 -28.15 -29.72
CA ALA A 343 1.42 -28.25 -28.31
C ALA A 343 0.99 -26.89 -27.71
N LEU A 344 1.69 -25.80 -28.06
CA LEU A 344 1.34 -24.44 -27.63
C LEU A 344 0.01 -23.99 -28.24
N GLN A 345 -0.23 -24.28 -29.52
CA GLN A 345 -1.49 -23.97 -30.21
C GLN A 345 -2.66 -24.72 -29.58
N ASP A 346 -2.49 -26.01 -29.28
CA ASP A 346 -3.51 -26.84 -28.64
C ASP A 346 -3.84 -26.32 -27.23
N ALA A 347 -2.82 -25.99 -26.44
CA ALA A 347 -3.01 -25.39 -25.12
C ALA A 347 -3.78 -24.05 -25.22
N LYS A 348 -3.43 -23.19 -26.19
CA LYS A 348 -4.15 -21.93 -26.42
C LYS A 348 -5.60 -22.16 -26.85
N ARG A 349 -5.86 -23.10 -27.76
CA ARG A 349 -7.21 -23.45 -28.23
C ARG A 349 -8.07 -23.97 -27.07
N ALA A 350 -7.53 -24.86 -26.25
CA ALA A 350 -8.22 -25.35 -25.05
C ALA A 350 -8.59 -24.21 -24.10
N ASN A 351 -7.69 -23.24 -23.88
CA ASN A 351 -7.98 -22.08 -23.04
C ASN A 351 -9.05 -21.16 -23.63
N LYS A 352 -9.06 -20.96 -24.96
CA LYS A 352 -10.09 -20.18 -25.64
C LYS A 352 -11.46 -20.85 -25.57
N GLN A 353 -11.51 -22.18 -25.67
CA GLN A 353 -12.75 -22.94 -25.47
C GLN A 353 -13.30 -22.71 -24.07
N ARG A 354 -12.48 -22.88 -23.02
CA ARG A 354 -12.91 -22.64 -21.63
C ARG A 354 -13.44 -21.22 -21.42
N LEU A 355 -12.80 -20.21 -22.02
CA LEU A 355 -13.28 -18.83 -21.94
C LEU A 355 -14.58 -18.63 -22.72
N ALA A 356 -14.74 -19.25 -23.90
CA ALA A 356 -15.98 -19.18 -24.67
C ALA A 356 -17.15 -19.80 -23.89
N ASP A 357 -16.94 -20.96 -23.27
CA ASP A 357 -17.95 -21.64 -22.45
C ASP A 357 -18.34 -20.78 -21.24
N TRP A 358 -17.35 -20.13 -20.60
CA TRP A 358 -17.59 -19.20 -19.50
C TRP A 358 -18.41 -18.00 -19.95
N ILE A 359 -18.07 -17.36 -21.07
CA ILE A 359 -18.81 -16.22 -21.63
C ILE A 359 -20.24 -16.62 -21.99
N GLN A 360 -20.44 -17.78 -22.62
CA GLN A 360 -21.78 -18.28 -22.93
C GLN A 360 -22.61 -18.48 -21.66
N THR A 361 -22.02 -19.07 -20.62
CA THR A 361 -22.70 -19.38 -19.36
C THR A 361 -23.09 -18.11 -18.59
N HIS A 362 -22.22 -17.11 -18.54
CA HIS A 362 -22.41 -15.92 -17.68
C HIS A 362 -23.00 -14.72 -18.40
N MET A 363 -22.88 -14.66 -19.74
CA MET A 363 -23.32 -13.53 -20.55
C MET A 363 -24.32 -13.91 -21.63
N GLY A 364 -24.56 -15.21 -21.87
CA GLY A 364 -25.45 -15.67 -22.95
C GLY A 364 -24.90 -15.45 -24.36
N LEU A 365 -23.62 -15.13 -24.50
CA LEU A 365 -22.99 -14.78 -25.77
C LEU A 365 -22.15 -15.93 -26.33
N ALA A 366 -22.43 -16.34 -27.56
CA ALA A 366 -21.63 -17.33 -28.27
C ALA A 366 -20.44 -16.66 -28.97
N VAL A 367 -19.22 -16.99 -28.55
CA VAL A 367 -17.99 -16.44 -29.16
C VAL A 367 -17.20 -17.51 -29.93
N PRO A 368 -16.83 -17.27 -31.20
CA PRO A 368 -16.15 -18.28 -32.02
C PRO A 368 -14.70 -18.51 -31.60
N VAL A 369 -14.36 -19.73 -31.18
CA VAL A 369 -13.01 -20.11 -30.71
C VAL A 369 -11.93 -20.06 -31.81
N HIS A 370 -12.32 -20.05 -33.09
CA HIS A 370 -11.38 -19.86 -34.20
C HIS A 370 -10.99 -18.38 -34.40
N ALA A 371 -11.79 -17.42 -33.94
CA ALA A 371 -11.51 -15.99 -34.10
C ALA A 371 -10.41 -15.50 -33.15
N MET A 372 -9.72 -14.41 -33.48
CA MET A 372 -8.78 -13.76 -32.56
C MET A 372 -9.51 -13.23 -31.32
N PHE A 373 -8.99 -13.53 -30.13
CA PHE A 373 -9.50 -12.98 -28.87
C PHE A 373 -8.66 -11.75 -28.51
N ASP A 374 -9.21 -10.57 -28.77
CA ASP A 374 -8.62 -9.27 -28.44
C ASP A 374 -9.20 -8.78 -27.10
N ILE A 375 -8.34 -8.60 -26.09
CA ILE A 375 -8.76 -8.43 -24.68
C ILE A 375 -8.02 -7.24 -24.07
N GLN A 376 -8.77 -6.21 -23.66
CA GLN A 376 -8.27 -5.09 -22.88
C GLN A 376 -8.96 -5.05 -21.50
N VAL A 377 -8.34 -5.66 -20.49
CA VAL A 377 -8.86 -5.69 -19.11
C VAL A 377 -7.96 -4.88 -18.18
N LYS A 378 -8.50 -3.83 -17.58
CA LYS A 378 -7.88 -2.95 -16.58
C LYS A 378 -8.92 -1.93 -16.08
N ARG A 379 -8.60 -1.21 -15.00
CA ARG A 379 -9.43 -0.08 -14.52
C ARG A 379 -9.74 0.88 -15.67
N ILE A 380 -11.00 1.29 -15.78
CA ILE A 380 -11.44 2.29 -16.76
C ILE A 380 -10.85 3.64 -16.37
N HIS A 381 -10.09 4.25 -17.29
CA HIS A 381 -9.49 5.56 -17.08
C HIS A 381 -9.03 6.15 -18.42
N GLU A 382 -9.21 7.45 -18.61
CA GLU A 382 -8.89 8.15 -19.86
C GLU A 382 -7.47 7.86 -20.40
N TYR A 383 -6.43 7.94 -19.57
CA TYR A 383 -5.05 7.66 -20.01
C TYR A 383 -4.81 6.20 -20.42
N LYS A 384 -5.68 5.26 -20.02
CA LYS A 384 -5.64 3.85 -20.46
C LYS A 384 -6.29 3.65 -21.83
N ARG A 385 -6.97 4.66 -22.36
CA ARG A 385 -7.49 4.77 -23.74
C ARG A 385 -8.45 3.64 -24.16
N GLN A 386 -9.36 3.22 -23.28
CA GLN A 386 -10.44 2.29 -23.66
C GLN A 386 -11.31 2.88 -24.79
N LEU A 387 -11.56 4.20 -24.76
CA LEU A 387 -12.29 4.89 -25.83
C LEU A 387 -11.60 4.74 -27.19
N LEU A 388 -10.27 4.86 -27.25
CA LEU A 388 -9.51 4.65 -28.48
C LEU A 388 -9.69 3.23 -29.03
N ASN A 389 -9.73 2.22 -28.14
CA ASN A 389 -9.96 0.84 -28.54
C ASN A 389 -11.37 0.66 -29.13
N VAL A 390 -12.40 1.25 -28.49
CA VAL A 390 -13.78 1.20 -29.01
C VAL A 390 -13.90 1.90 -30.36
N LEU A 391 -13.22 3.03 -30.58
CA LEU A 391 -13.18 3.68 -31.90
C LEU A 391 -12.58 2.77 -32.98
N HIS A 392 -11.55 1.98 -32.65
CA HIS A 392 -11.00 0.97 -33.56
C HIS A 392 -12.00 -0.16 -33.85
N VAL A 393 -12.76 -0.63 -32.86
CA VAL A 393 -13.84 -1.63 -33.05
C VAL A 393 -14.89 -1.10 -34.02
N ILE A 394 -15.36 0.14 -33.82
CA ILE A 394 -16.34 0.80 -34.70
C ILE A 394 -15.77 0.93 -36.12
N ALA A 395 -14.54 1.41 -36.26
CA ALA A 395 -13.89 1.56 -37.58
C ALA A 395 -13.77 0.22 -38.32
N ARG A 396 -13.43 -0.86 -37.62
CA ARG A 396 -13.40 -2.21 -38.20
C ARG A 396 -14.79 -2.68 -38.62
N TYR A 397 -15.80 -2.47 -37.78
CA TYR A 397 -17.18 -2.83 -38.10
C TYR A 397 -17.66 -2.13 -39.38
N GLN A 398 -17.41 -0.82 -39.49
CA GLN A 398 -17.75 -0.04 -40.68
C GLN A 398 -17.03 -0.51 -41.96
N ARG A 399 -15.80 -1.03 -41.84
CA ARG A 399 -15.07 -1.61 -42.98
C ARG A 399 -15.59 -2.98 -43.40
N ILE A 400 -16.26 -3.71 -42.52
CA ILE A 400 -16.88 -5.02 -42.85
C ILE A 400 -18.23 -4.79 -43.55
N LEU A 401 -18.93 -3.70 -43.22
CA LEU A 401 -20.21 -3.35 -43.86
C LEU A 401 -20.05 -2.78 -45.27
N ARG A 402 -18.86 -2.28 -45.62
CA ARG A 402 -18.51 -1.87 -46.99
C ARG A 402 -17.99 -3.06 -47.76
#